data_AF-A0A377GMK4-F1
#
_entry.id   AF-A0A377GMK4-F1
#
_cell.length_a   1.000
_cell.length_b   1.000
_cell.length_c   1.000
_cell.angle_alpha   90.00
_cell.angle_beta   90.00
_cell.angle_gamma   90.00
#
_symmetry.space_group_name_H-M   'P 1'
#
loop_
_entity.id
_entity.type
_entity.pdbx_description
1 polymer ?
#
loop_
_entity_poly.entity_id
_entity_poly.type
_entity_poly.pdbx_seq_one_letter_code
_entity_poly.pdbx_strand_id
1 'polypeptide(L)'
;MIAINLWKKDHYRLITVINNTPWYQSTGRNSGYAGTWFFFGGILEKKNDRHSSNWLIKPNALVKERYSKTQFFGKNTAHYIRKHSMHKLINFSRFGDIQKICISASLDGGFWLSDKGKKLKIHLQKNYPEHFLSNELIEEIHQSAMCTDLPVYTNCKKVNRWLSEQGVASVGVLPNESLLVKP
;
A
#
# COMPACT_ATOMS: atom_id res chain seq x y z
N MET A 1 2.21 -3.58 14.42
CA MET A 1 1.02 -3.32 13.58
C MET A 1 0.00 -2.52 14.39
N ILE A 2 -0.89 -1.75 13.76
CA ILE A 2 -1.99 -1.03 14.42
C ILE A 2 -3.30 -1.20 13.65
N ALA A 3 -4.42 -0.96 14.30
CA ALA A 3 -5.73 -0.79 13.66
C ALA A 3 -6.11 0.70 13.62
N ILE A 4 -6.69 1.16 12.52
CA ILE A 4 -7.22 2.53 12.43
C ILE A 4 -8.72 2.53 12.18
N ASN A 5 -9.43 3.47 12.81
CA ASN A 5 -10.84 3.73 12.59
C ASN A 5 -11.09 5.24 12.50
N LEU A 6 -10.95 5.79 11.30
CA LEU A 6 -10.95 7.25 11.10
C LEU A 6 -12.23 7.82 10.47
N TRP A 7 -13.23 6.97 10.21
CA TRP A 7 -14.42 7.35 9.41
C TRP A 7 -15.74 6.95 10.06
N LYS A 8 -16.03 5.65 10.10
CA LYS A 8 -17.32 5.12 10.58
C LYS A 8 -17.04 4.07 11.63
N LYS A 9 -17.91 3.99 12.64
CA LYS A 9 -17.90 2.91 13.63
C LYS A 9 -17.73 1.56 12.92
N ASP A 10 -16.83 0.73 13.46
CA ASP A 10 -16.52 -0.62 12.99
C ASP A 10 -15.85 -0.73 11.60
N HIS A 11 -15.30 0.37 11.07
CA HIS A 11 -14.52 0.36 9.84
C HIS A 11 -13.03 0.40 10.13
N TYR A 12 -12.50 -0.73 10.57
CA TYR A 12 -11.08 -0.88 10.86
C TYR A 12 -10.25 -1.12 9.59
N ARG A 13 -9.05 -0.56 9.56
CA ARG A 13 -8.00 -0.97 8.62
C ARG A 13 -6.75 -1.29 9.39
N LEU A 14 -6.15 -2.42 9.07
CA LEU A 14 -4.83 -2.76 9.57
C LEU A 14 -3.79 -1.91 8.85
N ILE A 15 -2.85 -1.39 9.62
CA ILE A 15 -1.69 -0.65 9.14
C ILE A 15 -0.43 -1.25 9.73
N THR A 16 0.58 -1.42 8.88
CA THR A 16 1.93 -1.81 9.30
C THR A 16 2.98 -1.00 8.55
N VAL A 17 4.24 -1.11 8.94
CA VAL A 17 5.40 -0.50 8.28
C VAL A 17 6.36 -1.62 7.88
N ILE A 18 6.79 -1.60 6.62
CA ILE A 18 7.73 -2.58 6.06
C ILE A 18 8.75 -1.77 5.28
N ASN A 19 10.04 -1.89 5.63
CA ASN A 19 11.13 -1.14 5.01
C ASN A 19 10.85 0.37 4.97
N ASN A 20 10.47 0.96 6.11
CA ASN A 20 10.11 2.37 6.29
C ASN A 20 8.99 2.87 5.37
N THR A 21 8.25 1.95 4.76
CA THR A 21 7.10 2.25 3.89
C THR A 21 5.84 1.81 4.62
N PRO A 22 4.81 2.65 4.73
CA PRO A 22 3.61 2.28 5.43
C PRO A 22 2.63 1.56 4.49
N TRP A 23 1.97 0.55 5.02
CA TRP A 23 1.05 -0.35 4.32
C TRP A 23 -0.29 -0.41 5.02
N TYR A 24 -1.37 -0.46 4.24
CA TYR A 24 -2.70 -0.76 4.77
C TYR A 24 -3.29 -1.97 4.08
N GLN A 25 -4.05 -2.76 4.83
CA GLN A 25 -4.84 -3.84 4.27
C GLN A 25 -6.15 -3.28 3.69
N SER A 26 -6.45 -3.60 2.44
CA SER A 26 -7.66 -3.12 1.78
C SER A 26 -8.91 -3.82 2.29
N THR A 27 -9.96 -3.06 2.55
CA THR A 27 -11.29 -3.58 2.89
C THR A 27 -12.12 -4.00 1.68
N GLY A 28 -11.56 -3.92 0.46
CA GLY A 28 -12.24 -4.33 -0.79
C GLY A 28 -13.28 -3.34 -1.33
N ARG A 29 -13.90 -2.50 -0.48
CA ARG A 29 -15.02 -1.60 -0.84
C ARG A 29 -14.83 -0.77 -2.11
N ASN A 30 -13.60 -0.30 -2.37
CA ASN A 30 -13.26 0.52 -3.54
C ASN A 30 -12.20 -0.13 -4.45
N SER A 31 -11.73 -1.34 -4.15
CA SER A 31 -10.66 -2.02 -4.89
C SER A 31 -11.06 -3.35 -5.50
N GLY A 32 -12.25 -3.87 -5.20
CA GLY A 32 -12.70 -5.22 -5.62
C GLY A 32 -12.01 -6.37 -4.89
N TYR A 33 -10.87 -6.11 -4.24
CA TYR A 33 -10.05 -7.12 -3.58
C TYR A 33 -9.80 -6.74 -2.12
N ALA A 34 -10.60 -7.32 -1.21
CA ALA A 34 -10.37 -7.25 0.23
C ALA A 34 -9.18 -8.12 0.62
N GLY A 35 -8.40 -7.70 1.60
CA GLY A 35 -7.20 -8.42 2.06
C GLY A 35 -5.90 -8.04 1.34
N THR A 36 -5.96 -7.36 0.19
CA THR A 36 -4.72 -6.93 -0.50
C THR A 36 -4.06 -5.75 0.22
N TRP A 37 -2.76 -5.88 0.46
CA TRP A 37 -1.93 -4.85 1.08
C TRP A 37 -1.44 -3.82 0.07
N PHE A 38 -1.62 -2.55 0.39
CA PHE A 38 -1.17 -1.42 -0.44
C PHE A 38 -0.35 -0.45 0.38
N PHE A 39 0.75 0.04 -0.20
CA PHE A 39 1.46 1.15 0.40
C PHE A 39 0.67 2.45 0.29
N PHE A 40 1.01 3.41 1.15
CA PHE A 40 0.42 4.75 1.16
C PHE A 40 1.42 5.79 1.68
N GLY A 41 1.04 7.06 1.71
CA GLY A 41 1.88 8.18 2.16
C GLY A 41 1.50 8.73 3.53
N GLY A 42 0.76 8.00 4.35
CA GLY A 42 0.22 8.51 5.62
C GLY A 42 -1.23 8.98 5.54
N ILE A 43 -1.69 9.65 6.59
CA ILE A 43 -3.06 10.13 6.71
C ILE A 43 -3.12 11.63 6.47
N LEU A 44 -4.05 12.06 5.62
CA LEU A 44 -4.28 13.47 5.35
C LEU A 44 -4.84 14.17 6.59
N GLU A 45 -4.07 15.09 7.17
CA GLU A 45 -4.48 15.83 8.38
C GLU A 45 -5.44 16.98 8.08
N LYS A 46 -5.17 17.72 7.00
CA LYS A 46 -5.96 18.88 6.58
C LYS A 46 -6.78 18.53 5.35
N LYS A 47 -8.06 18.88 5.37
CA LYS A 47 -8.92 18.83 4.17
C LYS A 47 -8.30 19.68 3.05
N ASN A 48 -8.43 19.23 1.82
CA ASN A 48 -8.18 20.02 0.61
C ASN A 48 -9.40 19.96 -0.32
N ASP A 49 -9.32 20.60 -1.49
CA ASP A 49 -10.43 20.71 -2.45
C ASP A 49 -10.95 19.35 -2.95
N ARG A 50 -10.11 18.31 -2.90
CA ARG A 50 -10.41 16.98 -3.44
C ARG A 50 -10.71 15.93 -2.35
N HIS A 51 -10.22 16.14 -1.14
CA HIS A 51 -10.19 15.11 -0.09
C HIS A 51 -10.45 15.69 1.29
N SER A 52 -11.32 15.05 2.07
CA SER A 52 -11.51 15.36 3.50
C SER A 52 -10.27 14.96 4.31
N SER A 53 -10.11 15.53 5.50
CA SER A 53 -9.18 14.99 6.49
C SER A 53 -9.49 13.51 6.77
N ASN A 54 -8.52 12.78 7.35
CA ASN A 54 -8.59 11.35 7.67
C ASN A 54 -8.52 10.38 6.48
N TRP A 55 -8.21 10.87 5.28
CA TRP A 55 -8.02 10.01 4.11
C TRP A 55 -6.61 9.41 4.08
N LEU A 56 -6.49 8.14 3.71
CA LEU A 56 -5.21 7.54 3.32
C LEU A 56 -4.67 8.24 2.06
N ILE A 57 -3.45 8.76 2.13
CA ILE A 57 -2.77 9.39 0.99
C ILE A 57 -2.29 8.29 0.05
N LYS A 58 -3.09 7.99 -0.98
CA LYS A 58 -2.77 6.90 -1.93
C LYS A 58 -1.73 7.34 -2.95
N PRO A 59 -0.95 6.40 -3.50
CA PRO A 59 0.04 6.70 -4.53
C PRO A 59 -0.54 7.45 -5.73
N ASN A 60 -1.73 7.08 -6.21
CA ASN A 60 -2.39 7.81 -7.31
C ASN A 60 -2.67 9.28 -6.99
N ALA A 61 -2.90 9.61 -5.72
CA ALA A 61 -3.08 10.99 -5.30
C ALA A 61 -1.73 11.75 -5.30
N LEU A 62 -0.62 11.05 -5.00
CA LEU A 62 0.74 11.57 -5.12
C LEU A 62 1.17 11.74 -6.59
N VAL A 63 0.65 10.90 -7.48
CA VAL A 63 1.13 10.73 -8.86
C VAL A 63 0.37 11.56 -9.89
N LYS A 64 -0.80 12.10 -9.53
CA LYS A 64 -1.66 12.90 -10.42
C LYS A 64 -0.95 14.13 -11.03
N GLU A 65 0.27 14.44 -10.60
CA GLU A 65 1.03 15.56 -11.13
C GLU A 65 2.01 15.27 -12.27
N ARG A 66 2.54 14.05 -12.56
CA ARG A 66 3.51 13.91 -13.70
C ARG A 66 4.03 12.53 -14.18
N TYR A 67 3.53 11.36 -13.75
CA TYR A 67 4.19 10.07 -14.13
C TYR A 67 3.37 9.11 -15.01
N SER A 68 4.06 8.50 -15.98
CA SER A 68 3.51 7.49 -16.90
C SER A 68 3.44 6.10 -16.24
N LYS A 69 2.43 5.27 -16.58
CA LYS A 69 2.27 3.89 -16.05
C LYS A 69 3.51 2.99 -16.24
N THR A 70 4.36 3.31 -17.21
CA THR A 70 5.61 2.62 -17.55
C THR A 70 6.77 2.94 -16.61
N GLN A 71 6.75 4.06 -15.88
CA GLN A 71 7.79 4.43 -14.92
C GLN A 71 7.70 3.62 -13.61
N PHE A 72 6.55 3.02 -13.31
CA PHE A 72 6.34 2.29 -12.05
C PHE A 72 6.88 0.86 -12.08
N PHE A 73 6.55 0.08 -13.12
CA PHE A 73 6.87 -1.35 -13.18
C PHE A 73 7.98 -1.70 -14.18
N GLY A 74 8.51 -0.71 -14.90
CA GLY A 74 9.33 -0.94 -16.09
C GLY A 74 8.51 -1.50 -17.27
N LYS A 75 9.13 -1.50 -18.46
CA LYS A 75 8.46 -1.86 -19.72
C LYS A 75 7.98 -3.32 -19.73
N ASN A 76 8.77 -4.26 -19.23
CA ASN A 76 8.50 -5.69 -19.31
C ASN A 76 7.28 -6.10 -18.49
N THR A 77 7.25 -5.72 -17.21
CA THR A 77 6.12 -6.03 -16.33
C THR A 77 4.85 -5.29 -16.74
N ALA A 78 4.98 -4.02 -17.18
CA ALA A 78 3.84 -3.29 -17.73
C ALA A 78 3.27 -3.96 -19.00
N HIS A 79 4.12 -4.49 -19.87
CA HIS A 79 3.70 -5.25 -21.04
C HIS A 79 3.01 -6.55 -20.64
N TYR A 80 3.58 -7.35 -19.73
CA TYR A 80 2.98 -8.60 -19.24
C TYR A 80 1.57 -8.35 -18.68
N ILE A 81 1.43 -7.35 -17.82
CA ILE A 81 0.16 -6.91 -17.24
C ILE A 81 -0.90 -6.58 -18.30
N ARG A 82 -0.49 -5.86 -19.36
CA ARG A 82 -1.39 -5.49 -20.46
C ARG A 82 -1.78 -6.70 -21.29
N LYS A 83 -0.80 -7.52 -21.69
CA LYS A 83 -0.98 -8.76 -22.45
C LYS A 83 -1.98 -9.71 -21.79
N HIS A 84 -1.95 -9.79 -20.46
CA HIS A 84 -2.86 -10.64 -19.69
C HIS A 84 -4.14 -9.93 -19.19
N SER A 85 -4.44 -8.73 -19.71
CA SER A 85 -5.65 -7.96 -19.37
C SER A 85 -5.88 -7.77 -17.86
N MET A 86 -4.80 -7.67 -17.08
CA MET A 86 -4.88 -7.49 -15.63
C MET A 86 -5.21 -6.03 -15.27
N HIS A 87 -4.96 -5.10 -16.20
CA HIS A 87 -5.20 -3.65 -16.03
C HIS A 87 -6.67 -3.28 -15.98
N LYS A 88 -7.54 -4.20 -16.38
CA LYS A 88 -8.99 -4.09 -16.25
C LYS A 88 -9.48 -4.46 -14.84
N LEU A 89 -8.67 -5.18 -14.06
CA LEU A 89 -9.06 -5.68 -12.74
C LEU A 89 -8.55 -4.79 -11.60
N ILE A 90 -7.33 -4.26 -11.75
CA ILE A 90 -6.70 -3.48 -10.69
C ILE A 90 -6.14 -2.17 -11.20
N ASN A 91 -6.23 -1.15 -10.33
CA ASN A 91 -5.56 0.11 -10.56
C ASN A 91 -4.09 -0.03 -10.14
N PHE A 92 -3.25 -0.42 -11.09
CA PHE A 92 -1.84 -0.76 -10.85
C PHE A 92 -1.02 0.31 -10.18
N SER A 93 -1.28 1.59 -10.44
CA SER A 93 -0.51 2.65 -9.79
C SER A 93 -0.72 2.68 -8.26
N ARG A 94 -1.70 1.94 -7.71
CA ARG A 94 -1.81 1.67 -6.27
C ARG A 94 -0.74 0.74 -5.70
N PHE A 95 -0.13 -0.10 -6.53
CA PHE A 95 0.94 -1.02 -6.12
C PHE A 95 2.31 -0.37 -6.14
N GLY A 96 2.47 0.81 -6.77
CA GLY A 96 3.70 1.58 -6.70
C GLY A 96 4.74 1.07 -7.66
N ASP A 97 5.99 1.01 -7.23
CA ASP A 97 7.10 0.48 -8.03
C ASP A 97 7.18 -1.05 -7.97
N ILE A 98 8.19 -1.61 -8.67
CA ILE A 98 8.41 -3.05 -8.74
C ILE A 98 8.66 -3.69 -7.36
N GLN A 99 9.40 -2.99 -6.48
CA GLN A 99 9.66 -3.46 -5.13
C GLN A 99 8.36 -3.56 -4.33
N LYS A 100 7.52 -2.51 -4.39
CA LYS A 100 6.27 -2.46 -3.64
C LYS A 100 5.24 -3.49 -4.13
N ILE A 101 5.15 -3.74 -5.43
CA ILE A 101 4.26 -4.81 -5.91
C ILE A 101 4.75 -6.20 -5.49
N CYS A 102 6.07 -6.45 -5.46
CA CYS A 102 6.62 -7.70 -4.94
C CYS A 102 6.34 -7.87 -3.43
N ILE A 103 6.54 -6.83 -2.62
CA ILE A 103 6.19 -6.85 -1.19
C ILE A 103 4.69 -7.14 -1.00
N SER A 104 3.82 -6.46 -1.76
CA SER A 104 2.38 -6.74 -1.73
C SER A 104 2.07 -8.20 -2.07
N ALA A 105 2.76 -8.76 -3.08
CA ALA A 105 2.58 -10.15 -3.50
C ALA A 105 3.10 -11.16 -2.47
N SER A 106 4.17 -10.84 -1.73
CA SER A 106 4.67 -11.64 -0.61
C SER A 106 3.61 -11.82 0.48
N LEU A 107 2.92 -10.74 0.86
CA LEU A 107 1.91 -10.74 1.91
C LEU A 107 0.61 -11.46 1.53
N ASP A 108 0.44 -11.79 0.25
CA ASP A 108 -0.74 -12.45 -0.29
C ASP A 108 -2.06 -11.71 -0.01
N GLY A 109 -3.18 -12.39 -0.18
CA GLY A 109 -4.52 -11.89 0.11
C GLY A 109 -5.17 -11.10 -1.04
N GLY A 110 -6.50 -11.15 -1.07
CA GLY A 110 -7.32 -10.45 -2.06
C GLY A 110 -6.94 -10.77 -3.50
N PHE A 111 -6.43 -9.78 -4.25
CA PHE A 111 -6.06 -9.90 -5.66
C PHE A 111 -5.08 -11.06 -5.88
N TRP A 112 -4.13 -11.27 -4.97
CA TRP A 112 -3.09 -12.29 -5.09
C TRP A 112 -3.64 -13.72 -5.06
N LEU A 113 -4.81 -13.92 -4.43
CA LEU A 113 -5.53 -15.20 -4.41
C LEU A 113 -6.28 -15.51 -5.71
N SER A 114 -6.51 -14.50 -6.56
CA SER A 114 -7.16 -14.71 -7.87
C SER A 114 -6.22 -15.39 -8.86
N ASP A 115 -6.77 -16.06 -9.87
CA ASP A 115 -5.95 -16.71 -10.92
C ASP A 115 -4.99 -15.76 -11.63
N LYS A 116 -5.44 -14.51 -11.88
CA LYS A 116 -4.57 -13.49 -12.48
C LYS A 116 -3.52 -12.99 -11.50
N GLY A 117 -3.85 -12.87 -10.21
CA GLY A 117 -2.90 -12.54 -9.16
C GLY A 117 -1.82 -13.59 -9.01
N LYS A 118 -2.18 -14.88 -8.96
CA LYS A 118 -1.25 -16.01 -8.92
C LYS A 118 -0.30 -16.00 -10.12
N LYS A 119 -0.82 -15.81 -11.35
CA LYS A 119 0.01 -15.71 -12.57
C LYS A 119 0.99 -14.53 -12.50
N LEU A 120 0.54 -13.36 -12.02
CA LEU A 120 1.42 -12.21 -11.85
C LEU A 120 2.47 -12.44 -10.76
N LYS A 121 2.09 -13.04 -9.63
CA LYS A 121 3.00 -13.38 -8.54
C LYS A 121 4.12 -14.30 -9.02
N ILE A 122 3.79 -15.35 -9.79
CA ILE A 122 4.80 -16.24 -10.42
C ILE A 122 5.73 -15.45 -11.35
N HIS A 123 5.17 -14.56 -12.19
CA HIS A 123 5.98 -13.71 -13.06
C HIS A 123 6.93 -12.79 -12.27
N LEU A 124 6.46 -12.18 -11.19
CA LEU A 124 7.24 -11.31 -10.33
C LEU A 124 8.34 -12.09 -9.59
N GLN A 125 8.02 -13.24 -9.00
CA GLN A 125 8.99 -14.10 -8.31
C GLN A 125 10.11 -14.56 -9.24
N LYS A 126 9.78 -14.86 -10.50
CA LYS A 126 10.78 -15.27 -11.50
C LYS A 126 11.74 -14.14 -11.90
N ASN A 127 11.26 -12.89 -11.95
CA ASN A 127 12.02 -11.78 -12.53
C ASN A 127 12.63 -10.83 -11.48
N TYR A 128 12.09 -10.79 -10.27
CA TYR A 128 12.50 -9.88 -9.19
C TYR A 128 12.46 -10.57 -7.81
N PRO A 129 13.08 -11.76 -7.65
CA PRO A 129 13.03 -12.52 -6.40
C PRO A 129 13.60 -11.72 -5.21
N GLU A 130 14.58 -10.85 -5.44
CA GLU A 130 15.24 -10.02 -4.44
C GLU A 130 14.32 -8.99 -3.76
N HIS A 131 13.13 -8.75 -4.31
CA HIS A 131 12.15 -7.83 -3.75
C HIS A 131 11.04 -8.52 -2.95
N PHE A 132 11.02 -9.85 -2.90
CA PHE A 132 10.07 -10.59 -2.06
C PHE A 132 10.56 -10.61 -0.62
N LEU A 133 9.62 -10.48 0.32
CA LEU A 133 9.88 -10.65 1.75
C LEU A 133 10.27 -12.09 2.06
N SER A 134 11.06 -12.29 3.11
CA SER A 134 11.36 -13.62 3.65
C SER A 134 10.13 -14.24 4.31
N ASN A 135 10.11 -15.57 4.43
CA ASN A 135 8.98 -16.29 5.01
C ASN A 135 8.78 -15.92 6.49
N GLU A 136 9.87 -15.67 7.22
CA GLU A 136 9.83 -15.30 8.64
C GLU A 136 9.08 -13.97 8.83
N LEU A 137 9.38 -12.97 7.99
CA LEU A 137 8.74 -11.67 8.06
C LEU A 137 7.27 -11.73 7.58
N ILE A 138 6.96 -12.57 6.60
CA ILE A 138 5.57 -12.80 6.16
C ILE A 138 4.75 -13.36 7.32
N GLU A 139 5.27 -14.38 8.00
CA GLU A 139 4.60 -15.03 9.13
C GLU A 139 4.39 -14.05 10.28
N GLU A 140 5.40 -13.26 10.64
CA GLU A 140 5.29 -12.22 11.68
C GLU A 140 4.16 -11.23 11.39
N ILE A 141 4.06 -10.79 10.13
CA ILE A 141 3.02 -9.84 9.70
C ILE A 141 1.64 -10.50 9.71
N HIS A 142 1.53 -11.76 9.28
CA HIS A 142 0.26 -12.50 9.30
C HIS A 142 -0.23 -12.75 10.73
N GLN A 143 0.65 -13.19 11.62
CA GLN A 143 0.31 -13.36 13.04
C GLN A 143 -0.12 -12.03 13.67
N SER A 144 0.61 -10.96 13.39
CA SER A 144 0.22 -9.60 13.82
C SER A 144 -1.13 -9.17 13.27
N ALA A 145 -1.51 -9.60 12.06
CA ALA A 145 -2.80 -9.26 11.46
C ALA A 145 -3.98 -10.02 12.06
N MET A 146 -3.73 -11.16 12.72
CA MET A 146 -4.74 -11.99 13.38
C MET A 146 -4.96 -11.60 14.86
N CYS A 147 -4.06 -10.81 15.43
CA CYS A 147 -4.12 -10.27 16.78
C CYS A 147 -5.38 -9.40 16.99
N THR A 148 -6.13 -9.68 18.07
CA THR A 148 -7.39 -8.99 18.40
C THR A 148 -7.21 -7.79 19.32
N ASP A 149 -6.05 -7.68 19.97
CA ASP A 149 -5.67 -6.65 20.93
C ASP A 149 -4.79 -5.53 20.35
N LEU A 150 -4.83 -5.34 19.03
CA LEU A 150 -4.09 -4.27 18.36
C LEU A 150 -4.50 -2.87 18.87
N PRO A 151 -3.53 -1.95 19.06
CA PRO A 151 -3.84 -0.55 19.35
C PRO A 151 -4.74 0.06 18.26
N VAL A 152 -5.87 0.63 18.70
CA VAL A 152 -6.84 1.28 17.82
C VAL A 152 -6.66 2.78 17.84
N TYR A 153 -6.33 3.37 16.69
CA TYR A 153 -6.24 4.81 16.52
C TYR A 153 -7.45 5.38 15.76
N THR A 154 -8.14 6.32 16.40
CA THR A 154 -9.29 7.05 15.82
C THR A 154 -8.95 8.48 15.37
N ASN A 155 -7.69 8.88 15.52
CA ASN A 155 -7.22 10.24 15.24
C ASN A 155 -6.04 10.21 14.25
N CYS A 156 -6.14 10.95 13.16
CA CYS A 156 -5.11 11.01 12.11
C CYS A 156 -3.73 11.44 12.61
N LYS A 157 -3.65 12.40 13.54
CA LYS A 157 -2.37 12.85 14.12
C LYS A 157 -1.68 11.75 14.90
N LYS A 158 -2.44 10.92 15.63
CA LYS A 158 -1.88 9.77 16.35
C LYS A 158 -1.36 8.71 15.38
N VAL A 159 -2.07 8.47 14.27
CA VAL A 159 -1.59 7.55 13.23
C VAL A 159 -0.31 8.07 12.59
N ASN A 160 -0.25 9.34 12.17
CA ASN A 160 0.95 9.92 11.56
C ASN A 160 2.14 9.96 12.53
N ARG A 161 1.89 10.23 13.82
CA ARG A 161 2.92 10.12 14.86
C ARG A 161 3.45 8.69 14.96
N TRP A 162 2.57 7.70 15.06
CA TRP A 162 2.97 6.30 15.08
C TRP A 162 3.80 5.94 13.85
N LEU A 163 3.38 6.36 12.65
CA LEU A 163 4.15 6.15 11.42
C LEU A 163 5.57 6.76 11.51
N SER A 164 5.68 7.99 12.02
CA SER A 164 6.97 8.65 12.24
C SER A 164 7.85 7.91 13.23
N GLU A 165 7.29 7.39 14.32
CA GLU A 165 7.99 6.58 15.33
C GLU A 165 8.49 5.26 14.74
N GLN A 166 7.84 4.73 13.70
CA GLN A 166 8.30 3.56 12.94
C GLN A 166 9.34 3.91 11.83
N GLY A 167 9.85 5.14 11.79
CA GLY A 167 10.86 5.55 10.80
C GLY A 167 10.30 5.86 9.41
N VAL A 168 8.98 6.02 9.26
CA VAL A 168 8.39 6.50 8.01
C VAL A 168 8.70 7.98 7.84
N ALA A 169 9.49 8.33 6.83
CA ALA A 169 9.66 9.73 6.42
C ALA A 169 8.29 10.31 6.07
N SER A 170 7.88 11.35 6.78
CA SER A 170 6.53 11.89 6.72
C SER A 170 6.24 12.44 5.32
N VAL A 171 5.38 11.78 4.53
CA VAL A 171 4.80 12.34 3.28
C VAL A 171 3.65 13.32 3.61
N GLY A 172 3.77 13.99 4.76
CA GLY A 172 2.69 14.65 5.50
C GLY A 172 2.95 16.11 5.82
N VAL A 173 3.77 16.80 5.02
CA VAL A 173 3.70 18.26 4.91
C VAL A 173 3.71 18.57 3.41
N LEU A 174 2.53 18.52 2.77
CA LEU A 174 2.38 19.04 1.40
C LEU A 174 1.95 20.51 1.48
N PRO A 175 2.90 21.42 1.25
CA PRO A 175 2.68 22.61 0.45
C PRO A 175 3.83 22.71 -0.55
N ASN A 176 3.75 21.94 -1.63
CA ASN A 176 4.78 21.82 -2.67
C ASN A 176 6.14 21.24 -2.20
N GLU A 177 6.70 20.41 -3.08
CA GLU A 177 8.08 19.91 -3.07
C GLU A 177 8.40 18.63 -2.28
N SER A 178 9.09 17.73 -3.00
CA SER A 178 9.84 16.56 -2.53
C SER A 178 9.06 15.37 -1.93
N LEU A 179 8.45 14.58 -2.83
CA LEU A 179 8.48 13.13 -2.66
C LEU A 179 9.96 12.71 -2.60
N LEU A 180 10.38 12.19 -1.44
CA LEU A 180 11.74 11.77 -1.08
C LEU A 180 12.64 12.93 -0.61
N VAL A 181 12.70 13.11 0.71
CA VAL A 181 13.94 13.58 1.35
C VAL A 181 14.49 12.39 2.13
N LYS A 182 15.58 11.81 1.65
CA LYS A 182 16.54 11.13 2.52
C LYS A 182 17.49 12.21 3.08
N PRO A 183 18.06 12.01 4.28
CA PRO A 183 19.07 12.92 4.82
C PRO A 183 20.24 13.12 3.85
#